data_AF-A0A957MYQ4-F1
#
_entry.id   AF-A0A957MYQ4-F1
#
_cell.length_a   1.000
_cell.length_b   1.000
_cell.length_c   1.000
_cell.angle_alpha   90.00
_cell.angle_beta   90.00
_cell.angle_gamma   90.00
#
_symmetry.space_group_name_H-M   'P 1'
#
loop_
_entity.id
_entity.type
_entity.pdbx_description
1 polymer ?
#
loop_
_entity_poly.entity_id
_entity_poly.type
_entity_poly.pdbx_seq_one_letter_code
_entity_poly.pdbx_strand_id
1 'polypeptide(L)'
;MTRRPTLIGLPYDASSSFLRGAAAAPPLIRAALASPASNDWSESGIDLGAPGVLADAGDLALPATGAARALITAGIAAVLDGGGIPLALGGDHSVAYPILAALGPRHPGLTLVQVDAHPDLY
;
A
#
# COMPACT_ATOMS: atom_id res chain seq x y z
N MET A 1 13.63 -18.27 -0.41
CA MET A 1 13.46 -17.08 -1.26
C MET A 1 13.08 -15.93 -0.35
N THR A 2 13.91 -14.89 -0.26
CA THR A 2 13.61 -13.67 0.49
C THR A 2 12.50 -12.91 -0.23
N ARG A 3 11.34 -12.75 0.42
CA ARG A 3 10.23 -11.97 -0.17
C ARG A 3 10.59 -10.48 -0.11
N ARG A 4 10.38 -9.76 -1.20
CA ARG A 4 10.77 -8.37 -1.41
C ARG A 4 9.59 -7.42 -1.12
N PRO A 5 9.75 -6.35 -0.33
CA PRO A 5 8.75 -5.28 -0.23
C PRO A 5 8.47 -4.66 -1.61
N THR A 6 7.20 -4.50 -1.95
CA THR A 6 6.74 -3.97 -3.24
C THR A 6 5.73 -2.87 -3.00
N LEU A 7 6.10 -1.63 -3.34
CA LEU A 7 5.19 -0.49 -3.33
C LEU A 7 4.03 -0.73 -4.29
N ILE A 8 2.82 -0.39 -3.86
CA ILE A 8 1.64 -0.35 -4.72
C ILE A 8 0.75 0.80 -4.25
N GLY A 9 0.47 1.75 -5.14
CA GLY A 9 -0.35 2.91 -4.80
C GLY A 9 -1.83 2.66 -5.04
N LEU A 10 -2.64 3.11 -4.10
CA LEU A 10 -4.09 2.97 -4.08
C LEU A 10 -4.74 4.36 -3.99
N PRO A 11 -4.66 5.19 -5.04
CA PRO A 11 -5.13 6.57 -5.03
C PRO A 11 -6.67 6.66 -4.98
N TYR A 12 -7.25 6.40 -3.81
CA TYR A 12 -8.70 6.37 -3.59
C TYR A 12 -9.05 7.03 -2.25
N ASP A 13 -9.90 8.06 -2.29
CA ASP A 13 -10.40 8.76 -1.10
C ASP A 13 -11.91 9.04 -1.14
N ALA A 14 -12.64 8.34 -2.04
CA ALA A 14 -14.06 8.57 -2.24
C ALA A 14 -14.93 8.10 -1.06
N SER A 15 -14.35 7.36 -0.10
CA SER A 15 -15.00 6.91 1.13
C SER A 15 -14.66 7.78 2.35
N SER A 16 -13.89 8.86 2.17
CA SER A 16 -13.58 9.82 3.22
C SER A 16 -14.85 10.54 3.71
N SER A 17 -14.99 10.65 5.03
CA SER A 17 -16.18 11.22 5.68
C SER A 17 -16.16 12.74 5.79
N PHE A 18 -14.99 13.38 5.71
CA PHE A 18 -14.83 14.84 5.85
C PHE A 18 -14.12 15.48 4.65
N LEU A 19 -12.81 15.27 4.51
CA LEU A 19 -12.00 15.84 3.43
C LEU A 19 -11.51 14.76 2.48
N ARG A 20 -11.43 15.15 1.20
CA ARG A 20 -10.66 14.43 0.18
C ARG A 20 -9.29 15.08 0.02
N GLY A 21 -8.35 14.34 -0.55
CA GLY A 21 -6.97 14.73 -0.78
C GLY A 21 -6.00 13.56 -0.62
N ALA A 22 -6.37 12.54 0.15
CA ALA A 22 -5.52 11.38 0.40
C ALA A 22 -5.22 10.59 -0.89
N ALA A 23 -6.11 10.62 -1.89
CA ALA A 23 -5.84 9.97 -3.18
C ALA A 23 -4.61 10.54 -3.91
N ALA A 24 -4.17 11.76 -3.58
CA ALA A 24 -2.95 12.37 -4.14
C ALA A 24 -1.66 11.94 -3.41
N ALA A 25 -1.74 11.19 -2.31
CA ALA A 25 -0.59 10.82 -1.50
C ALA A 25 0.42 9.89 -2.18
N PRO A 26 0.02 8.84 -2.94
CA PRO A 26 0.99 7.86 -3.48
C PRO A 26 2.15 8.47 -4.30
N PRO A 27 1.94 9.39 -5.26
CA PRO A 27 3.06 10.01 -5.97
C PRO A 27 3.89 10.96 -5.09
N LEU A 28 3.28 11.64 -4.13
CA LEU A 28 4.00 12.55 -3.22
C LEU A 28 4.90 11.80 -2.24
N ILE A 29 4.45 10.65 -1.74
CA ILE A 29 5.26 9.77 -0.87
C ILE A 29 6.49 9.26 -1.63
N ARG A 30 6.32 8.83 -2.90
CA ARG A 30 7.44 8.41 -3.73
C ARG A 30 8.44 9.55 -4.01
N ALA A 31 7.94 10.76 -4.25
CA ALA A 31 8.80 11.92 -4.43
C ALA A 31 9.62 12.23 -3.17
N ALA A 32 9.03 12.08 -1.98
CA ALA A 32 9.73 12.24 -0.72
C ALA A 32 10.77 11.13 -0.49
N LEU A 33 10.43 9.87 -0.82
CA LEU A 33 11.36 8.74 -0.74
C LEU A 33 12.59 8.92 -1.63
N ALA A 34 12.41 9.49 -2.83
CA ALA A 34 13.49 9.76 -3.79
C ALA A 34 14.12 11.16 -3.64
N SER A 35 13.90 11.84 -2.51
CA SER A 35 14.39 13.21 -2.31
C SER A 35 15.92 13.26 -2.25
N PRO A 36 16.57 14.22 -2.94
CA PRO A 36 18.02 14.39 -2.85
C PRO A 36 18.48 14.93 -1.48
N ALA A 37 17.54 15.35 -0.62
CA ALA A 37 17.85 15.73 0.76
C ALA A 37 18.02 14.51 1.70
N SER A 38 17.69 13.31 1.23
CA SER A 38 17.88 12.03 1.93
C SER A 38 18.91 11.15 1.23
N ASN A 39 19.20 9.98 1.83
CA ASN A 39 19.93 8.90 1.19
C ASN A 39 19.04 7.65 1.13
N ASP A 40 19.49 6.61 0.42
CA ASP A 40 18.71 5.38 0.20
C ASP A 40 18.78 4.38 1.37
N TRP A 41 19.43 4.74 2.48
CA TRP A 41 19.68 3.81 3.59
C TRP A 41 18.61 3.93 4.67
N SER A 42 18.03 2.80 5.07
CA SER A 42 17.20 2.73 6.27
C SER A 42 18.04 2.92 7.54
N GLU A 43 17.38 3.26 8.65
CA GLU A 43 18.03 3.34 9.97
C GLU A 43 18.71 2.03 10.41
N SER A 44 18.21 0.89 9.93
CA SER A 44 18.78 -0.44 10.18
C SER A 44 19.93 -0.80 9.25
N GLY A 45 20.36 0.11 8.38
CA GLY A 45 21.47 -0.09 7.46
C GLY A 45 21.14 -0.93 6.22
N ILE A 46 19.89 -0.89 5.74
CA ILE A 46 19.49 -1.52 4.48
C ILE A 46 19.53 -0.48 3.37
N ASP A 47 20.30 -0.74 2.30
CA ASP A 47 20.31 0.07 1.09
C ASP A 47 19.07 -0.24 0.23
N LEU A 48 18.10 0.67 0.23
CA LEU A 48 16.85 0.55 -0.53
C LEU A 48 17.06 0.79 -2.04
N GLY A 49 18.13 1.47 -2.43
CA GLY A 49 18.52 1.72 -3.82
C GLY A 49 19.21 0.52 -4.47
N ALA A 50 19.68 -0.43 -3.66
CA ALA A 50 20.30 -1.65 -4.16
C ALA A 50 19.30 -2.50 -4.98
N PRO A 51 19.75 -3.07 -6.12
CA PRO A 51 18.90 -3.89 -6.98
C PRO A 51 18.24 -5.04 -6.22
N GLY A 52 16.90 -5.12 -6.31
CA GLY A 52 16.14 -6.21 -5.70
C GLY A 52 15.75 -6.02 -4.24
N VAL A 53 16.10 -4.89 -3.59
CA VAL A 53 15.73 -4.63 -2.19
C VAL A 53 14.30 -4.10 -2.06
N LEU A 54 13.92 -3.10 -2.85
CA LEU A 54 12.57 -2.50 -2.83
C LEU A 54 12.00 -2.47 -4.25
N ALA A 55 10.80 -3.01 -4.47
CA ALA A 55 10.10 -2.96 -5.76
C ALA A 55 9.02 -1.88 -5.77
N ASP A 56 8.56 -1.51 -6.97
CA ASP A 56 7.41 -0.63 -7.14
C ASP A 56 6.54 -1.15 -8.29
N ALA A 57 5.27 -1.42 -7.98
CA ALA A 57 4.25 -1.86 -8.93
C ALA A 57 3.43 -0.69 -9.51
N GLY A 58 3.80 0.56 -9.17
CA GLY A 58 3.10 1.76 -9.60
C GLY A 58 1.77 1.97 -8.87
N ASP A 59 0.90 2.76 -9.47
CA ASP A 59 -0.42 3.11 -8.93
C ASP A 59 -1.53 2.37 -9.68
N LEU A 60 -2.51 1.87 -8.94
CA LEU A 60 -3.71 1.32 -9.55
C LEU A 60 -4.59 2.43 -10.13
N ALA A 61 -5.17 2.18 -11.30
CA ALA A 61 -6.23 3.01 -11.85
C ALA A 61 -7.55 2.70 -11.14
N LEU A 62 -7.91 3.50 -10.14
CA LEU A 62 -9.07 3.28 -9.30
C LEU A 62 -10.22 4.26 -9.63
N PRO A 63 -11.43 3.78 -9.93
CA PRO A 63 -12.59 4.64 -10.05
C PRO A 63 -13.06 5.13 -8.67
N ALA A 64 -13.69 6.31 -8.60
CA ALA A 64 -14.30 6.82 -7.37
C ALA A 64 -15.65 6.15 -7.06
N THR A 65 -15.71 4.82 -7.17
CA THR A 65 -16.90 3.99 -6.95
C THR A 65 -16.54 2.72 -6.19
N GLY A 66 -17.55 1.97 -5.71
CA GLY A 66 -17.34 0.70 -5.02
C GLY A 66 -16.56 -0.35 -5.83
N ALA A 67 -16.47 -0.20 -7.16
CA ALA A 67 -15.67 -1.06 -8.03
C ALA A 67 -14.17 -1.02 -7.71
N ALA A 68 -13.68 0.07 -7.10
CA ALA A 68 -12.29 0.19 -6.66
C ALA A 68 -11.87 -0.94 -5.72
N ARG A 69 -12.78 -1.43 -4.86
CA ARG A 69 -12.46 -2.50 -3.89
C ARG A 69 -11.99 -3.77 -4.58
N ALA A 70 -12.68 -4.21 -5.62
CA ALA A 70 -12.31 -5.41 -6.37
C ALA A 70 -10.96 -5.24 -7.09
N LEU A 71 -10.69 -4.04 -7.63
CA LEU A 71 -9.42 -3.72 -8.27
C LEU A 71 -8.26 -3.70 -7.27
N ILE A 72 -8.47 -3.15 -6.07
CA ILE A 72 -7.48 -3.17 -4.99
C ILE A 72 -7.18 -4.61 -4.58
N THR A 73 -8.21 -5.43 -4.33
CA THR A 73 -8.00 -6.86 -3.98
C THR A 73 -7.20 -7.59 -5.07
N ALA A 74 -7.53 -7.36 -6.34
CA ALA A 74 -6.81 -7.98 -7.46
C ALA A 74 -5.36 -7.50 -7.60
N GLY A 75 -5.11 -6.19 -7.45
CA GLY A 75 -3.74 -5.64 -7.51
C GLY A 75 -2.85 -6.15 -6.37
N ILE A 76 -3.39 -6.24 -5.16
CA ILE A 76 -2.67 -6.81 -4.01
C ILE A 76 -2.40 -8.30 -4.22
N ALA A 77 -3.37 -9.05 -4.75
CA ALA A 77 -3.19 -10.46 -5.09
C ALA A 77 -2.06 -10.64 -6.14
N ALA A 78 -2.00 -9.79 -7.17
CA ALA A 78 -0.96 -9.84 -8.18
C ALA A 78 0.45 -9.62 -7.59
N VAL A 79 0.61 -8.69 -6.65
CA VAL A 79 1.89 -8.49 -5.94
C VAL A 79 2.27 -9.74 -5.14
N LEU A 80 1.31 -10.33 -4.42
CA LEU A 80 1.53 -11.54 -3.62
C LEU A 80 1.89 -12.75 -4.49
N ASP A 81 1.19 -12.93 -5.62
CA ASP A 81 1.40 -14.03 -6.55
C ASP A 81 2.75 -13.90 -7.29
N GLY A 82 3.25 -12.67 -7.46
CA GLY A 82 4.62 -12.38 -7.90
C GLY A 82 5.70 -12.61 -6.83
N GLY A 83 5.33 -13.07 -5.63
CA GLY A 83 6.25 -13.32 -4.51
C GLY A 83 6.67 -12.08 -3.71
N GLY A 84 6.03 -10.93 -3.98
CA GLY A 84 6.26 -9.69 -3.26
C GLY A 84 5.54 -9.62 -1.91
N ILE A 85 5.97 -8.70 -1.06
CA ILE A 85 5.24 -8.26 0.14
C ILE A 85 4.63 -6.89 -0.19
N PRO A 86 3.30 -6.77 -0.29
CA PRO A 86 2.66 -5.49 -0.59
C PRO A 86 2.98 -4.45 0.49
N LEU A 87 3.53 -3.32 0.06
CA LEU A 87 3.66 -2.09 0.85
C LEU A 87 2.73 -1.05 0.22
N ALA A 88 1.48 -1.03 0.67
CA ALA A 88 0.44 -0.22 0.05
C ALA A 88 0.56 1.26 0.44
N LEU A 89 0.58 2.14 -0.56
CA LEU A 89 0.49 3.59 -0.37
C LEU A 89 -0.97 3.98 -0.59
N GLY A 90 -1.69 4.24 0.50
CA GLY A 90 -3.13 4.43 0.46
C GLY A 90 -3.58 5.77 -0.14
N GLY A 91 -4.91 5.87 -0.25
CA GLY A 91 -5.62 7.12 -0.04
C GLY A 91 -6.28 7.06 1.35
N ASP A 92 -7.61 7.03 1.42
CA ASP A 92 -8.31 6.90 2.71
C ASP A 92 -8.23 5.47 3.30
N HIS A 93 -8.58 5.31 4.58
CA HIS A 93 -8.43 4.02 5.29
C HIS A 93 -9.39 2.92 4.76
N SER A 94 -10.35 3.25 3.90
CA SER A 94 -11.24 2.22 3.33
C SER A 94 -10.51 1.22 2.43
N VAL A 95 -9.31 1.57 1.94
CA VAL A 95 -8.46 0.66 1.15
C VAL A 95 -7.92 -0.51 1.97
N ALA A 96 -7.90 -0.44 3.30
CA ALA A 96 -7.44 -1.54 4.16
C ALA A 96 -8.33 -2.78 4.03
N TYR A 97 -9.65 -2.62 3.92
CA TYR A 97 -10.58 -3.74 3.77
C TYR A 97 -10.25 -4.63 2.55
N PRO A 98 -10.19 -4.12 1.31
CA PRO A 98 -9.86 -4.95 0.15
C PRO A 98 -8.42 -5.50 0.14
N ILE A 99 -7.46 -4.84 0.82
CA ILE A 99 -6.11 -5.40 1.06
C ILE A 99 -6.22 -6.65 1.93
N LEU A 100 -6.91 -6.57 3.08
CA LEU A 100 -7.10 -7.69 3.99
C LEU A 100 -7.89 -8.83 3.33
N ALA A 101 -8.85 -8.52 2.46
CA ALA A 101 -9.58 -9.52 1.68
C ALA A 101 -8.65 -10.32 0.73
N ALA A 102 -7.58 -9.72 0.22
CA ALA A 102 -6.57 -10.42 -0.59
C ALA A 102 -5.61 -11.27 0.27
N LEU A 103 -5.29 -10.80 1.47
CA LEU A 103 -4.36 -11.47 2.41
C LEU A 103 -5.00 -12.64 3.16
N GLY A 104 -6.25 -12.50 3.60
CA GLY A 104 -6.94 -13.46 4.47
C GLY A 104 -6.88 -14.92 3.96
N PRO A 105 -7.22 -15.21 2.69
CA PRO A 105 -7.14 -16.57 2.15
C PRO A 105 -5.73 -17.17 2.12
N ARG A 106 -4.68 -16.34 2.12
CA ARG A 106 -3.26 -16.75 2.06
C ARG A 106 -2.62 -16.90 3.43
N HIS A 107 -3.24 -16.33 4.47
CA HIS A 107 -2.70 -16.27 5.82
C HIS A 107 -3.77 -16.66 6.86
N PRO A 108 -4.00 -17.97 7.07
CA PRO A 108 -4.88 -18.45 8.13
C PRO A 108 -4.40 -17.94 9.50
N GLY A 109 -5.30 -17.35 10.30
CA GLY A 109 -4.94 -16.76 11.59
C GLY A 109 -4.17 -15.43 11.50
N LEU A 110 -4.34 -14.68 10.40
CA LEU A 110 -3.77 -13.35 10.24
C LEU A 110 -4.08 -12.46 11.47
N THR A 111 -3.04 -11.92 12.08
CA THR A 111 -3.14 -10.95 13.16
C THR A 111 -2.88 -9.55 12.60
N LEU A 112 -3.75 -8.60 12.96
CA LEU A 112 -3.62 -7.20 12.57
C LEU A 112 -3.06 -6.37 13.74
N VAL A 113 -2.05 -5.56 13.45
CA VAL A 113 -1.62 -4.46 14.31
C VAL A 113 -2.05 -3.17 13.63
N GLN A 114 -2.95 -2.42 14.26
CA GLN A 114 -3.49 -1.15 13.74
C GLN A 114 -3.07 -0.01 14.67
N VAL A 115 -2.37 0.97 14.12
CA VAL A 115 -2.00 2.20 14.81
C VAL A 115 -2.81 3.32 14.17
N ASP A 116 -3.83 3.80 14.88
CA ASP A 116 -4.72 4.84 14.40
C ASP A 116 -5.28 5.63 15.59
N ALA A 117 -5.63 6.89 15.35
CA ALA A 117 -6.38 7.70 16.31
C ALA A 117 -7.87 7.30 16.37
N HIS A 118 -8.39 6.67 15.31
CA HIS A 118 -9.77 6.20 15.21
C HIS A 118 -9.82 4.67 15.09
N PRO A 119 -10.81 4.00 15.70
CA PRO A 119 -10.87 2.54 15.66
C PRO A 119 -11.28 1.99 14.29
N ASP A 120 -12.02 2.77 13.49
CA ASP A 120 -12.55 2.37 12.18
C ASP A 120 -13.39 1.07 12.21
N LEU A 121 -14.25 0.97 13.24
CA LEU A 121 -15.13 -0.19 13.50
C LEU A 121 -16.63 0.11 13.35
N TYR A 122 -17.00 1.14 12.57
CA TYR A 122 -18.40 1.55 12.37
C TYR A 122 -19.07 0.84 11.19
#